data_AF-A0A7S0VA20-F1
#
_entry.id   AF-A0A7S0VA20-F1
#
_cell.length_a   1.000
_cell.length_b   1.000
_cell.length_c   1.000
_cell.angle_alpha   90.00
_cell.angle_beta   90.00
_cell.angle_gamma   90.00
#
_symmetry.space_group_name_H-M   'P 1'
#
loop_
_entity.id
_entity.type
_entity.pdbx_description
1 polymer ?
#
loop_
_entity_poly.entity_id
_entity_poly.type
_entity_poly.pdbx_seq_one_letter_code
_entity_poly.pdbx_strand_id
1 'polypeptide(L)'
;GVGRGLTRAYAGEDAKFTVESRDVHRNKTTSGRVPFVVSVRGAVSPAVHCIPGDNGEYHYSYRTAKAGVYFVGILYEGVDIGGSPFKLTVDPGPTHANGCSASGPGIQGSYTMVETSFVIQARDYYGNARTTGGDVFSIEIGGTASARMRVSGP
;
A
#
# COMPACT_ATOMS: atom_id res chain seq x y z
N GLY A 1 -7.86 7.63 -16.94
CA GLY A 1 -8.66 7.09 -15.83
C GLY A 1 -8.63 8.06 -14.67
N VAL A 2 -9.60 7.97 -13.77
CA VAL A 2 -9.67 8.78 -12.54
C VAL A 2 -9.84 7.85 -11.35
N GLY A 3 -9.07 8.06 -10.28
CA GLY A 3 -9.20 7.31 -9.03
C GLY A 3 -7.86 7.08 -8.34
N ARG A 4 -7.87 7.07 -7.01
CA ARG A 4 -6.64 6.87 -6.20
C ARG A 4 -5.97 5.53 -6.50
N GLY A 5 -6.74 4.50 -6.83
CA GLY A 5 -6.22 3.16 -7.16
C GLY A 5 -5.30 3.11 -8.39
N LEU A 6 -5.11 4.19 -9.15
CA LEU A 6 -4.12 4.26 -10.22
C LEU A 6 -2.71 4.64 -9.74
N THR A 7 -2.60 5.33 -8.60
CA THR A 7 -1.32 5.91 -8.14
C THR A 7 -0.98 5.56 -6.70
N ARG A 8 -1.98 5.32 -5.83
CA ARG A 8 -1.75 4.96 -4.43
C ARG A 8 -2.82 4.01 -3.87
N ALA A 9 -2.38 3.02 -3.10
CA ALA A 9 -3.23 2.07 -2.39
C ALA A 9 -2.58 1.63 -1.06
N TYR A 10 -3.32 0.87 -0.24
CA TYR A 10 -2.81 0.27 1.00
C TYR A 10 -2.94 -1.25 0.95
N ALA A 11 -1.95 -1.95 1.48
CA ALA A 11 -1.96 -3.40 1.55
C ALA A 11 -3.16 -3.89 2.38
N GLY A 12 -3.93 -4.81 1.81
CA GLY A 12 -5.14 -5.34 2.44
C GLY A 12 -6.41 -4.52 2.23
N GLU A 13 -6.36 -3.36 1.58
CA GLU A 13 -7.55 -2.56 1.27
C GLU A 13 -7.95 -2.71 -0.21
N ASP A 14 -9.24 -2.53 -0.50
CA ASP A 14 -9.74 -2.49 -1.88
C ASP A 14 -9.37 -1.16 -2.53
N ALA A 15 -8.51 -1.21 -3.55
CA ALA A 15 -8.18 -0.07 -4.39
C ALA A 15 -9.13 0.00 -5.58
N LYS A 16 -9.64 1.20 -5.88
CA LYS A 16 -10.64 1.41 -6.94
C LYS A 16 -10.24 2.55 -7.87
N PHE A 17 -10.59 2.41 -9.15
CA PHE A 17 -10.51 3.49 -10.13
C PHE A 17 -11.52 3.29 -11.25
N THR A 18 -11.85 4.38 -11.95
CA THR A 18 -12.78 4.38 -13.08
C THR A 18 -12.03 4.72 -14.37
N VAL A 19 -12.39 4.03 -15.45
CA VAL A 19 -11.97 4.35 -16.81
C VAL A 19 -13.21 4.74 -17.60
N GLU A 20 -13.12 5.86 -18.31
CA GLU A 20 -14.17 6.35 -19.20
C GLU A 20 -13.66 6.28 -20.64
N SER A 21 -14.48 5.79 -21.56
CA SER A 21 -14.21 5.92 -23.00
C SER A 21 -14.65 7.29 -23.51
N ARG A 22 -13.75 8.00 -24.19
CA ARG A 22 -14.01 9.31 -24.80
C ARG A 22 -13.58 9.32 -26.26
N ASP A 23 -14.35 9.98 -27.11
CA ASP A 23 -13.97 10.22 -28.50
C ASP A 23 -12.87 11.29 -28.62
N VAL A 24 -12.41 11.54 -29.85
CA VAL A 24 -11.40 12.56 -30.16
C VAL A 24 -11.84 13.99 -29.80
N HIS A 25 -13.14 14.21 -29.61
CA HIS A 25 -13.73 15.48 -29.18
C HIS A 25 -14.00 15.51 -27.66
N ARG A 26 -13.51 14.52 -26.91
CA ARG A 26 -13.67 14.33 -25.45
C ARG A 26 -15.09 14.05 -24.98
N ASN A 27 -16.01 13.73 -25.88
CA ASN A 27 -17.36 13.30 -25.52
C ASN A 27 -17.33 11.87 -24.99
N LYS A 28 -18.13 11.58 -23.95
CA LYS A 28 -18.29 10.20 -23.47
C LYS A 28 -18.91 9.36 -24.58
N THR A 29 -18.27 8.24 -24.93
CA THR A 29 -18.82 7.30 -25.90
C THR A 29 -19.64 6.25 -25.16
N THR A 30 -20.93 6.14 -25.49
CA THR A 30 -21.84 5.10 -25.00
C THR A 30 -21.75 3.79 -25.80
N SER A 31 -20.97 3.77 -26.88
CA SER A 31 -20.99 2.71 -27.90
C SER A 31 -19.94 1.60 -27.73
N GLY A 32 -19.01 1.72 -26.78
CA GLY A 32 -17.93 0.74 -26.59
C GLY A 32 -18.34 -0.40 -25.67
N ARG A 33 -18.88 -1.51 -26.22
CA ARG A 33 -19.24 -2.73 -25.48
C ARG A 33 -18.02 -3.56 -25.00
N VAL A 34 -16.80 -3.15 -25.30
CA VAL A 34 -15.57 -3.87 -24.92
C VAL A 34 -14.94 -3.18 -23.70
N PRO A 35 -14.81 -3.88 -22.56
CA PRO A 35 -14.13 -3.31 -21.39
C PRO A 35 -12.64 -3.13 -21.68
N PHE A 36 -12.04 -2.11 -21.06
CA PHE A 36 -10.58 -1.96 -21.06
C PHE A 36 -9.96 -3.20 -20.39
N VAL A 37 -8.86 -3.69 -20.97
CA VAL A 37 -8.08 -4.76 -20.35
C VAL A 37 -7.13 -4.10 -19.35
N VAL A 38 -7.27 -4.46 -18.08
CA VAL A 38 -6.47 -3.91 -16.99
C VAL A 38 -5.59 -4.99 -16.38
N SER A 39 -4.33 -4.66 -16.13
CA SER A 39 -3.43 -5.51 -15.35
C SER A 39 -2.68 -4.70 -14.29
N VAL A 40 -2.45 -5.31 -13.14
CA VAL A 40 -1.61 -4.75 -12.06
C VAL A 40 -0.43 -5.69 -11.87
N ARG A 41 0.79 -5.17 -12.06
CA ARG A 41 2.03 -5.97 -12.02
C ARG A 41 3.03 -5.36 -11.05
N GLY A 42 3.71 -6.19 -10.27
CA GLY A 42 4.72 -5.76 -9.31
C GLY A 42 5.28 -6.95 -8.54
N ALA A 43 5.43 -6.81 -7.23
CA ALA A 43 5.88 -7.91 -6.36
C ALA A 43 4.96 -9.14 -6.43
N VAL A 44 3.66 -8.90 -6.64
CA VAL A 44 2.65 -9.90 -7.01
C VAL A 44 1.76 -9.33 -8.12
N SER A 45 0.92 -10.16 -8.72
CA SER A 45 -0.06 -9.73 -9.72
C SER A 45 -1.47 -10.01 -9.20
N PRO A 46 -2.14 -9.06 -8.52
CA PRO A 46 -3.48 -9.29 -7.99
C PRO A 46 -4.49 -9.42 -9.13
N ALA A 47 -5.56 -10.19 -8.89
CA ALA A 47 -6.70 -10.22 -9.77
C ALA A 47 -7.38 -8.84 -9.80
N VAL A 48 -7.80 -8.43 -10.99
CA VAL A 48 -8.55 -7.18 -11.20
C VAL A 48 -9.99 -7.54 -11.50
N HIS A 49 -10.91 -6.95 -10.75
CA HIS A 49 -12.34 -7.05 -10.98
C HIS A 49 -12.82 -5.82 -11.74
N CYS A 50 -13.77 -6.02 -12.66
CA CYS A 50 -14.39 -4.96 -13.44
C CYS A 50 -15.90 -5.03 -13.26
N ILE A 51 -16.52 -3.91 -12.95
CA ILE A 51 -17.97 -3.73 -12.91
C ILE A 51 -18.31 -2.64 -13.94
N PRO A 52 -19.05 -2.97 -15.01
CA PRO A 52 -19.57 -1.96 -15.94
C PRO A 52 -20.47 -0.98 -15.19
N GLY A 53 -20.25 0.31 -15.39
CA GLY A 53 -21.12 1.39 -14.94
C GLY A 53 -22.00 1.90 -16.08
N ASP A 54 -22.76 2.96 -15.80
CA ASP A 54 -23.59 3.62 -16.80
C ASP A 54 -22.76 4.55 -17.70
N ASN A 55 -23.28 4.90 -18.88
CA ASN A 55 -22.71 5.93 -19.75
C ASN A 55 -21.23 5.73 -20.18
N GLY A 56 -20.81 4.46 -20.37
CA GLY A 56 -19.44 4.15 -20.83
C GLY A 56 -18.37 4.24 -19.73
N GLU A 57 -18.78 4.16 -18.46
CA GLU A 57 -17.88 4.04 -17.32
C GLU A 57 -17.59 2.58 -17.00
N TYR A 58 -16.34 2.28 -16.65
CA TYR A 58 -15.92 0.97 -16.17
C TYR A 58 -15.23 1.14 -14.82
N HIS A 59 -15.78 0.50 -13.78
CA HIS A 59 -15.24 0.55 -12.43
C HIS A 59 -14.35 -0.66 -12.18
N TYR A 60 -13.06 -0.40 -11.94
CA TYR A 60 -12.08 -1.44 -11.64
C TYR A 60 -11.75 -1.45 -10.15
N SER A 61 -11.58 -2.64 -9.61
CA SER A 61 -11.06 -2.84 -8.26
C SER A 61 -10.03 -3.95 -8.21
N TYR A 62 -9.09 -3.84 -7.28
CA TYR A 62 -8.13 -4.87 -6.96
C TYR A 62 -7.73 -4.78 -5.49
N ARG A 63 -7.16 -5.87 -4.97
CA ARG A 63 -6.66 -5.95 -3.60
C ARG A 63 -5.34 -6.72 -3.59
N THR A 64 -4.34 -6.22 -2.88
CA THR A 64 -3.05 -6.90 -2.72
C THR A 64 -2.59 -6.87 -1.26
N ALA A 65 -1.96 -7.95 -0.81
CA ALA A 65 -1.38 -8.07 0.53
C ALA A 65 0.06 -7.55 0.60
N LYS A 66 0.73 -7.34 -0.54
CA LYS A 66 2.14 -6.93 -0.57
C LYS A 66 2.28 -5.44 -0.84
N ALA A 67 2.87 -4.71 0.11
CA ALA A 67 3.32 -3.34 -0.11
C ALA A 67 4.47 -3.31 -1.14
N GLY A 68 4.60 -2.19 -1.85
CA GLY A 68 5.65 -1.98 -2.84
C GLY A 68 5.23 -1.13 -4.03
N VAL A 69 6.11 -1.06 -5.02
CA VAL A 69 5.83 -0.38 -6.29
C VAL A 69 5.24 -1.36 -7.29
N TYR A 70 4.17 -0.94 -7.96
CA TYR A 70 3.45 -1.67 -8.98
C TYR A 70 3.25 -0.79 -10.22
N PHE A 71 2.83 -1.41 -11.32
CA PHE A 71 2.47 -0.76 -12.56
C PHE A 71 1.08 -1.23 -13.00
N VAL A 72 0.19 -0.28 -13.26
CA VAL A 72 -1.17 -0.54 -13.76
C VAL A 72 -1.18 -0.30 -15.26
N GLY A 73 -1.26 -1.37 -16.04
CA GLY A 73 -1.41 -1.30 -17.50
C GLY A 73 -2.88 -1.29 -17.88
N ILE A 74 -3.27 -0.42 -18.81
CA ILE A 74 -4.64 -0.30 -19.30
C ILE A 74 -4.60 -0.24 -20.83
N LEU A 75 -5.23 -1.25 -21.45
CA LEU A 75 -5.31 -1.41 -22.89
C LEU A 75 -6.76 -1.21 -23.37
N TYR A 76 -6.94 -0.52 -24.48
CA TYR A 76 -8.18 -0.44 -25.23
C TYR A 76 -7.95 -1.02 -26.63
N GLU A 77 -8.71 -2.06 -27.01
CA GLU A 77 -8.54 -2.78 -28.29
C GLU A 77 -7.08 -3.19 -28.58
N GLY A 78 -6.34 -3.58 -27.54
CA GLY A 78 -4.94 -4.01 -27.64
C GLY A 78 -3.91 -2.87 -27.68
N VAL A 79 -4.33 -1.60 -27.61
CA VAL A 79 -3.45 -0.43 -27.59
C VAL A 79 -3.45 0.22 -26.21
N ASP A 80 -2.28 0.61 -25.72
CA ASP A 80 -2.15 1.33 -24.44
C ASP A 80 -2.88 2.68 -24.50
N ILE A 81 -3.67 2.96 -23.46
CA ILE A 81 -4.25 4.30 -23.30
C ILE A 81 -3.17 5.30 -22.88
N GLY A 82 -3.43 6.59 -23.08
CA GLY A 82 -2.54 7.65 -22.63
C GLY A 82 -2.22 7.55 -21.13
N GLY A 83 -0.93 7.46 -20.80
CA GLY A 83 -0.42 7.34 -19.43
C GLY A 83 -0.22 5.90 -18.94
N SER A 84 -0.68 4.89 -19.69
CA SER A 84 -0.35 3.49 -19.41
C SER A 84 1.12 3.20 -19.74
N PRO A 85 1.85 2.44 -18.90
CA PRO A 85 1.44 1.98 -17.57
C PRO A 85 1.58 3.08 -16.50
N PHE A 86 0.62 3.10 -15.55
CA PHE A 86 0.64 4.03 -14.42
C PHE A 86 1.47 3.47 -13.27
N LYS A 87 2.38 4.28 -12.70
CA LYS A 87 3.11 3.90 -11.47
C LYS A 87 2.19 3.99 -10.25
N LEU A 88 2.06 2.87 -9.54
CA LEU A 88 1.26 2.71 -8.34
C LEU A 88 2.18 2.42 -7.14
N THR A 89 1.98 3.14 -6.04
CA THR A 89 2.62 2.83 -4.74
C THR A 89 1.59 2.20 -3.81
N VAL A 90 1.86 0.97 -3.36
CA VAL A 90 1.07 0.29 -2.33
C VAL A 90 1.80 0.43 -1.01
N ASP A 91 1.24 1.22 -0.10
CA ASP A 91 1.78 1.37 1.24
C ASP A 91 1.41 0.19 2.14
N PRO A 92 2.21 -0.13 3.17
CA PRO A 92 1.82 -1.08 4.20
C PRO A 92 0.47 -0.70 4.82
N GLY A 93 -0.32 -1.70 5.20
CA GLY A 93 -1.55 -1.49 5.93
C GLY A 93 -1.32 -0.93 7.35
N PRO A 94 -2.39 -0.79 8.15
CA PRO A 94 -2.28 -0.42 9.55
C PRO A 94 -1.39 -1.39 10.33
N THR A 95 -0.67 -0.86 11.32
CA THR A 95 0.21 -1.66 12.17
C THR A 95 -0.58 -2.72 12.94
N HIS A 96 -0.07 -3.94 12.91
CA HIS A 96 -0.65 -5.10 13.58
C HIS A 96 0.34 -5.62 14.61
N ALA A 97 0.02 -5.43 15.90
CA ALA A 97 0.96 -5.65 17.01
C ALA A 97 1.63 -7.04 16.99
N ASN A 98 0.87 -8.10 16.68
CA ASN A 98 1.40 -9.47 16.63
C ASN A 98 2.42 -9.71 15.50
N GLY A 99 2.46 -8.83 14.50
CA GLY A 99 3.45 -8.85 13.43
C GLY A 99 4.69 -8.02 13.74
N CYS A 100 4.68 -7.18 14.78
CA CYS A 100 5.80 -6.32 15.14
C CYS A 100 6.91 -7.13 15.83
N SER A 101 8.13 -6.60 15.78
CA SER A 101 9.29 -7.21 16.45
C SER A 101 10.15 -6.15 17.13
N ALA A 102 10.69 -6.46 18.31
CA ALA A 102 11.73 -5.69 18.96
C ALA A 102 13.06 -6.42 18.88
N SER A 103 14.16 -5.71 18.64
CA SER A 103 15.50 -6.28 18.57
C SER A 103 16.58 -5.28 19.00
N GLY A 104 17.65 -5.77 19.61
CA GLY A 104 18.79 -4.96 20.03
C GLY A 104 19.31 -5.33 21.43
N PRO A 105 20.48 -4.81 21.82
CA PRO A 105 21.11 -5.13 23.10
C PRO A 105 20.24 -4.76 24.30
N GLY A 106 19.41 -3.70 24.19
CA GLY A 106 18.58 -3.21 25.29
C GLY A 106 17.52 -4.18 25.81
N ILE A 107 17.19 -5.22 25.03
CA ILE A 107 16.24 -6.28 25.42
C ILE A 107 16.91 -7.65 25.61
N GLN A 108 18.22 -7.75 25.38
CA GLN A 108 19.00 -8.99 25.56
C GLN A 108 19.75 -9.01 26.89
N GLY A 109 20.01 -7.83 27.45
CA GLY A 109 20.73 -7.64 28.71
C GLY A 109 21.54 -6.36 28.66
N SER A 110 21.56 -5.61 29.76
CA SER A 110 22.36 -4.40 29.87
C SER A 110 23.19 -4.40 31.14
N TYR A 111 24.33 -3.73 31.08
CA TYR A 111 25.21 -3.53 32.22
C TYR A 111 24.95 -2.16 32.85
N THR A 112 25.19 -2.04 34.15
CA THR A 112 25.02 -0.77 34.86
C THR A 112 25.87 0.34 34.23
N MET A 113 25.29 1.53 34.12
CA MET A 113 25.94 2.72 33.53
C MET A 113 26.35 2.58 32.05
N VAL A 114 25.86 1.57 31.34
CA VAL A 114 26.05 1.43 29.89
C VAL A 114 24.75 1.82 29.19
N GLU A 115 24.82 2.82 28.31
CA GLU A 115 23.70 3.15 27.44
C GLU A 115 23.39 1.96 26.51
N THR A 116 22.11 1.65 26.36
CA THR A 116 21.66 0.56 25.50
C THR A 116 20.46 1.00 24.69
N SER A 117 20.24 0.32 23.57
CA SER A 117 19.16 0.64 22.64
C SER A 117 18.51 -0.63 22.12
N PHE A 118 17.27 -0.49 21.67
CA PHE A 118 16.59 -1.48 20.86
C PHE A 118 15.73 -0.76 19.82
N VAL A 119 15.36 -1.49 18.78
CA VAL A 119 14.52 -1.00 17.69
C VAL A 119 13.24 -1.82 17.68
N ILE A 120 12.11 -1.14 17.52
CA ILE A 120 10.83 -1.77 17.22
C ILE A 120 10.59 -1.62 15.72
N GLN A 121 10.48 -2.73 15.00
CA GLN A 121 10.03 -2.75 13.62
C GLN A 121 8.53 -2.98 13.60
N ALA A 122 7.78 -1.91 13.31
CA ALA A 122 6.34 -2.00 13.08
C ALA A 122 6.04 -2.72 11.76
N ARG A 123 5.02 -3.59 11.76
CA ARG A 123 4.55 -4.31 10.57
C ARG A 123 3.04 -4.32 10.50
N ASP A 124 2.50 -4.39 9.29
CA ASP A 124 1.07 -4.65 9.09
C ASP A 124 0.71 -6.12 9.28
N TYR A 125 -0.59 -6.43 9.14
CA TYR A 125 -1.11 -7.80 9.25
C TYR A 125 -0.47 -8.81 8.30
N TYR A 126 0.03 -8.35 7.14
CA TYR A 126 0.66 -9.17 6.11
C TYR A 126 2.18 -9.22 6.23
N GLY A 127 2.75 -8.67 7.31
CA GLY A 127 4.18 -8.64 7.58
C GLY A 127 4.97 -7.60 6.78
N ASN A 128 4.29 -6.67 6.10
CA ASN A 128 4.97 -5.56 5.44
C ASN A 128 5.52 -4.61 6.51
N ALA A 129 6.80 -4.28 6.40
CA ALA A 129 7.43 -3.30 7.28
C ALA A 129 6.82 -1.92 7.04
N ARG A 130 6.34 -1.26 8.10
CA ARG A 130 5.94 0.15 8.04
C ARG A 130 7.17 0.99 7.69
N THR A 131 7.00 1.93 6.77
CA THR A 131 8.07 2.83 6.29
C THR A 131 7.89 4.26 6.77
N THR A 132 6.83 4.54 7.53
CA THR A 132 6.51 5.84 8.13
C THR A 132 6.23 5.66 9.61
N GLY A 133 6.64 6.63 10.43
CA GLY A 133 6.30 6.67 11.86
C GLY A 133 4.84 7.07 12.13
N GLY A 134 4.56 7.44 13.39
CA GLY A 134 3.24 7.90 13.86
C GLY A 134 2.45 6.86 14.67
N ASP A 135 2.91 5.61 14.66
CA ASP A 135 2.35 4.56 15.52
C ASP A 135 2.81 4.75 16.98
N VAL A 136 1.91 4.53 17.93
CA VAL A 136 2.19 4.66 19.37
C VAL A 136 2.56 3.29 19.95
N PHE A 137 3.74 3.22 20.56
CA PHE A 137 4.20 2.06 21.33
C PHE A 137 4.42 2.46 22.78
N SER A 138 3.77 1.76 23.71
CA SER A 138 4.02 1.90 25.14
C SER A 138 5.19 1.00 25.52
N ILE A 139 6.18 1.57 26.22
CA ILE A 139 7.38 0.86 26.66
C ILE A 139 7.41 0.92 28.19
N GLU A 140 7.39 -0.23 28.83
CA GLU A 140 7.54 -0.37 30.28
C GLU A 140 8.87 -1.09 30.57
N ILE A 141 9.70 -0.48 31.41
CA ILE A 141 10.97 -1.05 31.85
C ILE A 141 10.82 -1.40 33.34
N GLY A 142 10.71 -2.68 33.64
CA GLY A 142 10.71 -3.18 35.02
C GLY A 142 12.13 -3.34 35.56
N GLY A 143 12.37 -2.90 36.80
CA GLY A 143 13.66 -3.06 37.49
C GLY A 143 13.79 -2.20 38.75
N THR A 144 14.85 -2.39 39.53
CA THR A 144 15.15 -1.61 40.75
C THR A 144 15.74 -0.23 40.48
N ALA A 145 16.05 0.11 39.22
CA ALA A 145 16.67 1.37 38.81
C ALA A 145 15.79 2.13 37.81
N SER A 146 15.81 3.47 37.90
CA SER A 146 15.10 4.36 36.99
C SER A 146 15.87 4.50 35.66
N ALA A 147 15.26 4.16 34.54
CA ALA A 147 15.83 4.40 33.21
C ALA A 147 15.23 5.67 32.58
N ARG A 148 16.04 6.40 31.79
CA ARG A 148 15.57 7.49 30.93
C ARG A 148 15.69 7.02 29.48
N MET A 149 14.56 6.92 28.78
CA MET A 149 14.55 6.54 27.36
C MET A 149 14.36 7.78 26.48
N ARG A 150 15.15 7.90 25.42
CA ARG A 150 14.87 8.81 24.30
C ARG A 150 14.27 7.98 23.18
N VAL A 151 13.05 8.31 22.79
CA VAL A 151 12.41 7.71 21.61
C VAL A 151 12.80 8.54 20.40
N SER A 152 13.47 7.91 19.44
CA SER A 152 13.77 8.50 18.12
C SER A 152 12.98 7.73 17.06
N GLY A 153 12.05 8.42 16.39
CA GLY A 153 11.40 7.90 15.18
C GLY A 153 12.24 8.16 13.93
N PRO A 154 12.03 7.39 12.84
CA PRO A 154 12.51 7.78 11.51
C PRO A 154 11.80 9.03 10.99
#